data_AF-A0AB36ECQ2-F1
#
_entry.id   AF-A0AB36ECQ2-F1
#
_cell.length_a   1.000
_cell.length_b   1.000
_cell.length_c   1.000
_cell.angle_alpha   90.00
_cell.angle_beta   90.00
_cell.angle_gamma   90.00
#
_symmetry.space_group_name_H-M   'P 1'
#
loop_
_entity.id
_entity.type
_entity.pdbx_description
1 polymer ?
#
loop_
_entity_poly.entity_id
_entity_poly.type
_entity_poly.pdbx_seq_one_letter_code
_entity_poly.pdbx_strand_id
1 'polypeptide(L)'
;MSSVAIKVLSTVNAPYGTNLSAEQLASKISDFASVENFDASAFSFYSEVKAELQHQFLDEMEIDHGTASEIAQKFSQLAGYPLALAA
;
A
#
# COMPACT_ATOMS: atom_id res chain seq x y z
N MET A 1 1.12 0.46 -18.70
CA MET A 1 0.55 0.31 -17.36
C MET A 1 0.19 -1.15 -17.17
N SER A 2 0.72 -1.80 -16.14
CA SER A 2 0.37 -3.19 -15.83
C SER A 2 -1.08 -3.31 -15.34
N SER A 3 -1.65 -4.50 -15.50
CA SER A 3 -2.98 -4.83 -14.99
C SER A 3 -3.04 -4.75 -13.45
N VAL A 4 -1.91 -4.93 -12.78
CA VAL A 4 -1.79 -4.92 -11.32
C VAL A 4 -1.97 -3.51 -10.77
N ALA A 5 -1.18 -2.53 -11.23
CA ALA A 5 -1.30 -1.14 -10.80
C ALA A 5 -2.72 -0.59 -10.97
N ILE A 6 -3.40 -0.91 -12.07
CA ILE A 6 -4.79 -0.48 -12.29
C ILE A 6 -5.73 -1.11 -11.26
N LYS A 7 -5.61 -2.41 -10.97
CA LYS A 7 -6.44 -3.08 -9.95
C LYS A 7 -6.20 -2.49 -8.56
N VAL A 8 -4.94 -2.31 -8.20
CA VAL A 8 -4.53 -1.71 -6.93
C VAL A 8 -5.12 -0.31 -6.78
N LEU A 9 -4.92 0.55 -7.79
CA LEU A 9 -5.42 1.92 -7.79
C LEU A 9 -6.95 1.94 -7.75
N SER A 10 -7.64 1.08 -8.50
CA SER A 10 -9.09 0.96 -8.43
C SER A 10 -9.58 0.61 -7.02
N THR A 11 -8.89 -0.29 -6.30
CA THR A 11 -9.25 -0.64 -4.93
C THR A 11 -8.98 0.52 -3.97
N VAL A 12 -7.80 1.15 -4.03
CA VAL A 12 -7.41 2.23 -3.10
C VAL A 12 -8.16 3.53 -3.36
N ASN A 13 -8.45 3.85 -4.62
CA ASN A 13 -9.16 5.06 -5.00
C ASN A 13 -10.69 4.95 -4.86
N ALA A 14 -11.26 3.74 -4.87
CA ALA A 14 -12.70 3.54 -4.72
C ALA A 14 -13.28 4.07 -3.39
N PRO A 15 -12.73 3.76 -2.21
CA PRO A 15 -13.31 4.19 -0.94
C PRO A 15 -13.09 5.68 -0.66
N TYR A 16 -11.96 6.24 -1.11
CA TYR A 16 -11.58 7.62 -0.80
C TYR A 16 -11.87 8.62 -1.93
N GLY A 17 -12.34 8.16 -3.10
CA GLY A 17 -12.56 9.01 -4.27
C GLY A 17 -11.28 9.73 -4.75
N THR A 18 -10.12 9.23 -4.36
CA THR A 18 -8.82 9.80 -4.70
C THR A 18 -8.46 9.46 -6.14
N ASN A 19 -7.59 10.25 -6.77
CA ASN A 19 -7.07 9.94 -8.10
C ASN A 19 -5.55 9.84 -8.02
N LEU A 20 -5.08 8.95 -7.13
CA LEU A 20 -3.65 8.70 -6.99
C LEU A 20 -3.15 7.91 -8.19
N SER A 21 -1.98 8.29 -8.67
CA SER A 21 -1.21 7.53 -9.65
C SER A 21 -0.43 6.42 -8.95
N ALA A 22 -0.02 5.39 -9.70
CA ALA A 22 0.77 4.28 -9.17
C ALA A 22 2.04 4.79 -8.47
N GLU A 23 2.74 5.74 -9.07
CA GLU A 23 3.94 6.38 -8.51
C GLU A 23 3.66 7.13 -7.21
N GLN A 24 2.51 7.82 -7.11
CA GLN A 24 2.16 8.53 -5.88
C GLN A 24 1.80 7.57 -4.76
N LEU A 25 1.12 6.47 -5.09
CA LEU A 25 0.82 5.42 -4.13
C LEU A 25 2.11 4.72 -3.68
N ALA A 26 2.98 4.36 -4.63
CA ALA A 26 4.30 3.79 -4.41
C ALA A 26 5.12 4.64 -3.44
N SER A 27 5.27 5.93 -3.72
CA SER A 27 5.98 6.86 -2.84
C SER A 27 5.36 6.93 -1.44
N LYS A 28 4.04 6.80 -1.31
CA LYS A 28 3.38 6.78 0.01
C LYS A 28 3.65 5.47 0.74
N ILE A 29 3.51 4.32 0.09
CA ILE A 29 3.67 3.02 0.72
C ILE A 29 5.13 2.67 1.03
N SER A 30 6.10 3.31 0.36
CA SER A 30 7.54 3.17 0.61
C SER A 30 8.10 4.23 1.57
N ASP A 31 7.28 5.16 2.04
CA ASP A 31 7.72 6.27 2.90
C ASP A 31 7.16 6.11 4.32
N PHE A 32 8.04 6.11 5.31
CA PHE A 32 7.66 5.97 6.72
C PHE A 32 6.83 7.16 7.23
N ALA A 33 6.94 8.35 6.62
CA ALA A 33 6.12 9.48 7.01
C ALA A 33 4.64 9.25 6.68
N SER A 34 4.30 8.37 5.73
CA SER A 34 2.91 7.95 5.50
C SER A 34 2.31 7.23 6.70
N VAL A 35 3.13 6.49 7.45
CA VAL A 35 2.72 5.86 8.71
C VAL A 35 2.48 6.94 9.77
N GLU A 36 3.43 7.87 9.91
CA GLU A 36 3.35 8.96 10.89
C GLU A 36 2.14 9.88 10.64
N ASN A 37 1.83 10.11 9.36
CA ASN A 37 0.74 10.96 8.92
C ASN A 37 -0.59 10.20 8.75
N PHE A 38 -0.63 8.90 9.10
CA PHE A 38 -1.81 8.02 8.96
C PHE A 38 -2.45 8.14 7.57
N ASP A 39 -1.62 7.99 6.53
CA ASP A 39 -2.07 8.17 5.17
C ASP A 39 -3.08 7.07 4.78
N ALA A 40 -4.33 7.49 4.59
CA ALA A 40 -5.44 6.60 4.32
C ALA A 40 -5.22 5.76 3.04
N SER A 41 -4.54 6.32 2.04
CA SER A 41 -4.28 5.64 0.78
C SER A 41 -3.22 4.54 0.93
N ALA A 42 -2.15 4.82 1.69
CA ALA A 42 -1.17 3.79 2.04
C ALA A 42 -1.81 2.69 2.89
N PHE A 43 -2.66 3.06 3.85
CA PHE A 43 -3.39 2.11 4.67
C PHE A 43 -4.35 1.22 3.87
N SER A 44 -5.14 1.77 2.95
CA SER A 44 -6.00 0.99 2.04
C SER A 44 -5.21 0.03 1.18
N PHE A 45 -4.01 0.43 0.73
CA PHE A 45 -3.14 -0.49 0.01
C PHE A 45 -2.81 -1.71 0.86
N TYR A 46 -2.34 -1.53 2.09
CA TYR A 46 -1.94 -2.65 2.94
C TYR A 46 -3.12 -3.48 3.49
N SER A 47 -4.31 -2.88 3.64
CA SER A 47 -5.49 -3.52 4.23
C SER A 47 -6.49 -4.11 3.22
N GLU A 48 -6.75 -3.43 2.11
CA GLU A 48 -7.76 -3.84 1.13
C GLU A 48 -7.19 -4.58 -0.07
N VAL A 49 -5.93 -4.31 -0.43
CA VAL A 49 -5.27 -5.02 -1.53
C VAL A 49 -4.79 -6.38 -1.03
N LYS A 50 -4.93 -7.42 -1.85
CA LYS A 50 -4.43 -8.76 -1.52
C LYS A 50 -2.90 -8.77 -1.51
N ALA A 51 -2.27 -9.51 -0.59
CA ALA A 51 -0.81 -9.63 -0.49
C ALA A 51 -0.14 -9.94 -1.84
N GLU A 52 -0.70 -10.86 -2.64
CA GLU A 52 -0.16 -11.19 -3.97
C GLU A 52 -0.10 -9.98 -4.92
N LEU A 53 -1.14 -9.13 -4.91
CA LEU A 53 -1.17 -7.90 -5.72
C LEU A 53 -0.25 -6.83 -5.14
N GLN A 54 -0.13 -6.77 -3.81
CA GLN A 54 0.81 -5.86 -3.17
C GLN A 54 2.25 -6.22 -3.55
N HIS A 55 2.65 -7.49 -3.48
CA HIS A 55 3.97 -7.94 -3.93
C HIS A 55 4.22 -7.63 -5.41
N GLN A 56 3.26 -7.94 -6.30
CA GLN A 56 3.40 -7.61 -7.73
C GLN A 56 3.54 -6.10 -7.96
N PHE A 57 2.83 -5.28 -7.18
CA PHE A 57 2.93 -3.82 -7.28
C PHE A 57 4.28 -3.30 -6.78
N LEU A 58 4.79 -3.87 -5.69
CA LEU A 58 6.12 -3.53 -5.17
C LEU A 58 7.22 -3.89 -6.18
N ASP A 59 7.12 -5.06 -6.81
CA ASP A 59 8.05 -5.51 -7.86
C ASP A 59 8.01 -4.59 -9.08
N GLU A 60 6.80 -4.22 -9.55
CA GLU A 60 6.62 -3.29 -10.67
C GLU A 60 7.14 -1.88 -10.39
N MET A 61 7.04 -1.42 -9.15
CA MET A 61 7.48 -0.09 -8.71
C MET A 61 8.92 -0.09 -8.17
N GLU A 62 9.62 -1.23 -8.25
CA GLU A 62 10.98 -1.45 -7.74
C GLU A 62 11.14 -1.06 -6.25
N ILE A 63 10.09 -1.29 -5.45
CA ILE A 63 10.09 -1.03 -4.01
C ILE A 63 10.62 -2.24 -3.26
N ASP A 64 11.52 -1.99 -2.30
CA ASP A 64 12.01 -3.01 -1.40
C ASP A 64 10.88 -3.62 -0.55
N HIS A 65 10.67 -4.92 -0.70
CA HIS A 65 9.64 -5.65 0.03
C HIS A 65 9.83 -5.62 1.54
N GLY A 66 11.09 -5.54 2.02
CA GLY A 66 11.38 -5.43 3.44
C GLY A 66 10.85 -4.11 4.01
N THR A 67 11.18 -3.01 3.35
CA THR A 67 10.71 -1.66 3.72
C THR A 67 9.18 -1.58 3.71
N ALA A 68 8.54 -2.12 2.66
CA ALA A 68 7.08 -2.16 2.57
C ALA A 68 6.44 -3.02 3.67
N SER A 69 7.08 -4.14 4.05
CA SER A 69 6.60 -5.01 5.12
C SER A 69 6.78 -4.38 6.50
N GLU A 70 7.86 -3.64 6.75
CA GLU A 70 8.01 -2.86 7.97
C GLU A 70 6.94 -1.76 8.10
N ILE A 71 6.65 -1.07 6.99
CA ILE A 71 5.59 -0.07 6.93
C ILE A 71 4.21 -0.72 7.17
N ALA A 72 3.94 -1.85 6.51
CA ALA A 72 2.73 -2.63 6.74
C ALA A 72 2.61 -3.06 8.21
N GLN A 73 3.70 -3.49 8.83
CA GLN A 73 3.71 -3.90 10.24
C GLN A 73 3.38 -2.73 11.17
N LYS A 74 3.93 -1.53 10.91
CA LYS A 74 3.58 -0.33 11.67
C LYS A 74 2.11 0.05 11.49
N PHE A 75 1.60 0.02 10.26
CA PHE A 75 0.16 0.23 10.02
C PHE A 75 -0.71 -0.80 10.72
N SER A 76 -0.27 -2.06 10.78
CA SER A 76 -0.97 -3.13 11.48
C SER A 76 -1.03 -2.88 12.99
N GLN A 77 0.09 -2.43 13.59
CA GLN A 77 0.13 -2.03 14.99
C GLN A 77 -0.77 -0.82 15.28
N LEU A 78 -0.81 0.16 14.37
CA LEU A 78 -1.65 1.34 14.50
C LEU A 78 -3.14 1.02 14.36
N ALA A 79 -3.49 0.13 13.43
CA ALA A 79 -4.87 -0.28 13.19
C ALA A 79 -5.37 -1.31 14.21
N GLY A 80 -4.47 -1.99 14.91
CA GLY A 80 -4.81 -2.99 15.94
C GLY A 80 -5.21 -4.35 15.38
N TYR A 81 -4.91 -4.65 14.11
CA TYR A 81 -5.20 -5.94 13.47
C TYR A 81 -4.11 -6.32 12.45
N PRO A 82 -3.86 -7.62 12.21
CA PRO A 82 -2.83 -8.07 11.27
C PRO A 82 -3.18 -7.70 9.83
N LEU A 83 -2.29 -6.99 9.15
CA LEU A 83 -2.41 -6.66 7.73
C LEU A 83 -1.84 -7.77 6.86
N ALA A 84 -2.35 -7.90 5.63
CA ALA A 84 -2.04 -9.01 4.74
C ALA A 84 -0.54 -9.15 4.42
N LEU A 85 0.21 -8.05 4.47
CA LEU A 85 1.65 -8.01 4.19
C LEU A 85 2.53 -7.91 5.46
N ALA A 86 1.88 -7.86 6.63
CA ALA A 86 2.51 -7.87 7.95
C ALA A 86 2.38 -9.23 8.66
N ALA A 87 1.82 -10.23 7.98
CA ALA A 87 1.52 -11.56 8.50
C ALA A 87 2.60 -12.59 8.15
#